data_AF-A0A3A4TJ11-F1
#
_entry.id   AF-A0A3A4TJ11-F1
#
_cell.length_a   1.000
_cell.length_b   1.000
_cell.length_c   1.000
_cell.angle_alpha   90.00
_cell.angle_beta   90.00
_cell.angle_gamma   90.00
#
_symmetry.space_group_name_H-M   'P 1'
#
loop_
_entity.id
_entity.type
_entity.pdbx_description
1 polymer ?
#
loop_
_entity_poly.entity_id
_entity_poly.type
_entity_poly.pdbx_seq_one_letter_code
_entity_poly.pdbx_strand_id
1 'polypeptide(L)'
;MENHPDPKGDKLGMWLFLYTEIMLFTGLFILYAAYFKKYPEDFIKGGKDLQIIFGAANTILLLVSSCAVAASITAVRRSNKNLTVGLLCAAWLLGGIFLFNKYLEWSSKIRHGIYPNSPDMAAAAPGRSLFFDLYYIITGLHGLHLLVGMILLSVCAVMVQMEKINAQKYILLENSGLYWHLIDLIWIFIFPLFYLIV
;
A
#
# COMPACT_ATOMS: atom_id res chain seq x y z
N MET A 1 35.75 -8.35 14.03
CA MET A 1 34.76 -9.00 13.17
C MET A 1 34.57 -8.09 11.97
N GLU A 2 35.30 -8.33 10.88
CA GLU A 2 35.11 -7.57 9.64
C GLU A 2 33.67 -7.83 9.16
N ASN A 3 32.84 -6.79 9.18
CA ASN A 3 31.53 -6.81 8.55
C ASN A 3 31.74 -6.94 7.04
N HIS A 4 31.87 -8.17 6.55
CA HIS A 4 31.72 -8.46 5.14
C HIS A 4 30.24 -8.20 4.81
N PRO A 5 29.90 -7.17 4.02
CA PRO A 5 28.53 -7.01 3.55
C PRO A 5 28.19 -8.26 2.72
N ASP A 6 27.09 -8.93 3.03
CA ASP A 6 26.57 -10.04 2.22
C ASP A 6 25.32 -9.58 1.44
N PRO A 7 25.50 -9.03 0.22
CA PRO A 7 24.41 -8.64 -0.67
C PRO A 7 23.40 -9.74 -0.96
N LYS A 8 23.80 -11.01 -0.88
CA LYS A 8 22.92 -12.14 -1.18
C LYS A 8 22.02 -12.42 0.01
N GLY A 9 22.56 -12.37 1.23
CA GLY A 9 21.80 -12.48 2.47
C GLY A 9 20.74 -11.37 2.60
N ASP A 10 21.12 -10.12 2.36
CA ASP A 10 20.20 -8.97 2.44
C ASP A 10 19.03 -9.08 1.44
N LYS A 11 19.31 -9.54 0.22
CA LYS A 11 18.27 -9.77 -0.80
C LYS A 11 17.36 -10.94 -0.45
N LEU A 12 17.94 -12.04 0.05
CA LEU A 12 17.16 -13.22 0.46
C LEU A 12 16.22 -12.88 1.62
N GLY A 13 16.72 -12.16 2.63
CA GLY A 13 15.90 -11.70 3.76
C GLY A 13 14.74 -10.83 3.31
N MET A 14 14.99 -9.91 2.38
CA MET A 14 13.95 -9.06 1.81
C MET A 14 12.89 -9.88 1.07
N TRP A 15 13.29 -10.82 0.20
CA TRP A 15 12.34 -11.69 -0.51
C TRP A 15 11.50 -12.56 0.42
N LEU A 16 12.11 -13.10 1.49
CA LEU A 16 11.41 -13.89 2.48
C LEU A 16 10.38 -13.04 3.23
N PHE A 17 10.72 -11.81 3.60
CA PHE A 17 9.79 -10.85 4.19
C PHE A 17 8.64 -10.49 3.23
N LEU A 18 8.93 -10.23 1.95
CA LEU A 18 7.89 -9.97 0.96
C LEU A 18 6.91 -11.15 0.83
N TYR A 19 7.42 -12.38 0.92
CA TYR A 19 6.58 -13.58 0.88
C TYR A 19 5.64 -13.68 2.08
N THR A 20 6.12 -13.36 3.30
CA THR A 20 5.25 -13.35 4.49
C THR A 20 4.14 -12.32 4.37
N GLU A 21 4.42 -11.16 3.79
CA GLU A 21 3.41 -10.13 3.53
C GLU A 21 2.38 -10.56 2.50
N ILE A 22 2.81 -11.19 1.39
CA ILE A 22 1.89 -11.75 0.40
C ILE A 22 0.96 -12.79 1.03
N MET A 23 1.49 -13.65 1.90
CA MET A 23 0.69 -14.66 2.61
C MET A 23 -0.34 -14.05 3.56
N LEU A 24 0.05 -13.00 4.30
CA LEU A 24 -0.84 -12.26 5.18
C LEU A 24 -2.05 -11.68 4.43
N PHE A 25 -1.82 -10.94 3.35
CA PHE A 25 -2.89 -10.35 2.55
C PHE A 25 -3.71 -11.39 1.80
N THR A 26 -3.08 -12.46 1.31
CA THR A 26 -3.77 -13.57 0.65
C THR A 26 -4.76 -14.25 1.59
N GLY A 27 -4.40 -14.48 2.86
CA GLY A 27 -5.32 -15.01 3.87
C GLY A 27 -6.56 -14.12 4.06
N LEU A 28 -6.37 -12.80 4.09
CA LEU A 28 -7.46 -11.83 4.20
C LEU A 28 -8.34 -11.79 2.93
N PHE A 29 -7.74 -11.93 1.74
CA PHE A 29 -8.50 -12.01 0.48
C PHE A 29 -9.33 -13.29 0.36
N ILE A 30 -8.79 -14.44 0.82
CA ILE A 30 -9.55 -15.69 0.89
C ILE A 30 -10.73 -15.54 1.85
N LEU A 31 -10.50 -14.91 3.01
CA LEU A 31 -11.56 -14.62 3.98
C LEU A 31 -12.67 -13.76 3.36
N TYR A 32 -12.29 -12.69 2.65
CA TYR A 32 -13.24 -11.86 1.90
C TYR A 32 -14.03 -12.67 0.88
N ALA A 33 -13.37 -13.49 0.06
CA ALA A 33 -14.03 -14.29 -0.96
C ALA A 33 -15.02 -15.30 -0.35
N ALA A 34 -14.68 -15.91 0.79
CA ALA A 34 -15.56 -16.83 1.51
C ALA A 34 -16.83 -16.13 2.03
N TYR A 35 -16.70 -14.92 2.59
CA TYR A 35 -17.87 -14.14 3.04
C TYR A 35 -18.68 -13.55 1.89
N PHE A 36 -18.04 -13.12 0.80
CA PHE A 36 -18.71 -12.68 -0.42
C PHE A 36 -19.60 -13.78 -0.99
N LYS A 37 -19.12 -15.03 -1.03
CA LYS A 37 -19.92 -16.19 -1.45
C LYS A 37 -21.12 -16.44 -0.54
N LYS A 38 -21.00 -16.14 0.76
CA LYS A 38 -22.05 -16.36 1.76
C LYS A 38 -23.12 -15.26 1.76
N TYR A 39 -22.73 -14.00 1.52
CA TYR A 39 -23.62 -12.83 1.55
C TYR A 39 -23.46 -11.93 0.30
N PRO A 40 -23.71 -12.44 -0.92
CA PRO A 40 -23.40 -11.72 -2.15
C PRO A 40 -24.18 -10.42 -2.30
N GLU A 41 -25.48 -10.41 -2.00
CA GLU A 41 -26.31 -9.21 -2.15
C GLU A 41 -25.94 -8.07 -1.19
N ASP A 42 -25.57 -8.41 0.04
CA ASP A 42 -25.19 -7.43 1.06
C ASP A 42 -23.82 -6.82 0.75
N PHE A 43 -22.89 -7.63 0.21
CA PHE A 43 -21.60 -7.14 -0.26
C PHE A 43 -21.79 -6.18 -1.44
N ILE A 44 -22.58 -6.56 -2.46
CA ILE A 44 -22.93 -5.70 -3.61
C ILE A 44 -23.50 -4.35 -3.17
N LYS A 45 -24.40 -4.34 -2.18
CA LYS A 45 -24.94 -3.10 -1.62
C LYS A 45 -23.87 -2.26 -0.91
N GLY A 46 -22.97 -2.89 -0.17
CA GLY A 46 -21.83 -2.21 0.47
C GLY A 46 -20.82 -1.62 -0.52
N GLY A 47 -20.58 -2.32 -1.64
CA GLY A 47 -19.75 -1.85 -2.76
C GLY A 47 -20.24 -0.55 -3.38
N LYS A 48 -21.56 -0.43 -3.57
CA LYS A 48 -22.19 0.78 -4.15
C LYS A 48 -22.06 2.02 -3.27
N ASP A 49 -21.83 1.86 -1.97
CA ASP A 49 -21.55 2.98 -1.07
C ASP A 49 -20.10 3.49 -1.18
N LEU A 50 -19.26 2.85 -2.00
CA LEU A 50 -17.88 3.25 -2.24
C LEU A 50 -17.77 4.05 -3.54
N GLN A 51 -16.99 5.12 -3.50
CA GLN A 51 -16.81 5.98 -4.66
C GLN A 51 -15.66 5.48 -5.54
N ILE A 52 -16.01 4.87 -6.67
CA ILE A 52 -15.07 4.28 -7.63
C ILE A 52 -14.05 5.30 -8.14
N ILE A 53 -14.47 6.56 -8.33
CA ILE A 53 -13.60 7.64 -8.85
C ILE A 53 -12.42 7.89 -7.92
N PHE A 54 -12.65 7.92 -6.60
CA PHE A 54 -11.58 8.07 -5.61
C PHE A 54 -10.66 6.85 -5.61
N GLY A 55 -11.21 5.64 -5.75
CA GLY A 55 -10.42 4.42 -5.88
C GLY A 55 -9.52 4.43 -7.13
N ALA A 56 -10.07 4.79 -8.29
CA ALA A 56 -9.35 4.83 -9.56
C ALA A 56 -8.26 5.91 -9.56
N ALA A 57 -8.54 7.10 -9.04
CA ALA A 57 -7.55 8.17 -8.90
C ALA A 57 -6.38 7.72 -8.02
N ASN A 58 -6.66 7.05 -6.90
CA ASN A 58 -5.66 6.51 -5.98
C ASN A 58 -4.79 5.42 -6.64
N THR A 59 -5.37 4.55 -7.46
CA THR A 59 -4.61 3.54 -8.22
C THR A 59 -3.65 4.20 -9.22
N ILE A 60 -4.09 5.24 -9.93
CA ILE A 60 -3.21 5.99 -10.85
C ILE A 60 -2.06 6.64 -10.09
N LEU A 61 -2.35 7.27 -8.94
CA LEU A 61 -1.31 7.90 -8.10
C LEU A 61 -0.25 6.89 -7.66
N LEU A 62 -0.65 5.70 -7.22
CA LEU A 62 0.28 4.67 -6.79
C LEU A 62 1.11 4.09 -7.94
N LEU A 63 0.51 3.84 -9.10
CA LEU A 63 1.24 3.37 -10.28
C LEU A 63 2.30 4.39 -10.74
N VAL A 64 1.95 5.69 -10.73
CA VAL A 64 2.89 6.76 -11.05
C VAL A 64 4.00 6.85 -10.00
N SER A 65 3.65 6.72 -8.72
CA SER A 65 4.62 6.68 -7.62
C SER A 65 5.59 5.49 -7.75
N SER A 66 5.07 4.32 -8.10
CA SER A 66 5.82 3.09 -8.33
C SER A 66 6.82 3.27 -9.47
N CYS A 67 6.37 3.86 -10.59
CA CYS A 67 7.25 4.23 -11.69
C CYS A 67 8.36 5.22 -11.27
N ALA A 68 8.03 6.22 -10.45
CA ALA A 68 9.02 7.17 -9.92
C ALA A 68 10.10 6.49 -9.07
N VAL A 69 9.72 5.53 -8.21
CA VAL A 69 10.69 4.74 -7.43
C VAL A 69 11.59 3.89 -8.34
N ALA A 70 11.04 3.22 -9.36
CA ALA A 70 11.85 2.47 -10.32
C ALA A 70 12.82 3.36 -11.11
N ALA A 71 12.37 4.56 -11.51
CA ALA A 71 13.21 5.56 -12.15
C ALA A 71 14.32 6.07 -11.21
N SER A 72 14.04 6.18 -9.90
CA SER A 72 15.03 6.62 -8.90
C SER A 72 16.20 5.62 -8.77
N ILE A 73 15.92 4.32 -8.85
CA ILE A 73 16.96 3.28 -8.84
C ILE A 73 17.84 3.40 -10.10
N THR A 74 17.23 3.69 -11.26
CA THR A 74 18.00 3.93 -12.48
C THR A 74 18.85 5.20 -12.39
N ALA A 75 18.31 6.27 -11.77
CA ALA A 75 19.03 7.52 -11.54
C ALA A 75 20.23 7.35 -10.60
N VAL A 76 20.08 6.55 -9.52
CA VAL A 76 21.18 6.30 -8.58
C VAL A 76 22.30 5.49 -9.23
N ARG A 77 21.95 4.54 -10.12
CA ARG A 77 22.92 3.77 -10.92
C ARG A 77 23.70 4.63 -11.91
N ARG A 78 23.10 5.74 -12.37
CA ARG A 78 23.76 6.76 -13.21
C ARG A 78 24.48 7.84 -12.38
N SER A 79 24.63 7.64 -11.07
CA SER A 79 25.24 8.60 -10.13
C SER A 79 24.56 9.98 -10.11
N ASN A 80 23.30 10.08 -10.53
CA ASN A 80 22.56 11.35 -10.49
C ASN A 80 21.76 11.47 -9.19
N LYS A 81 22.43 11.97 -8.16
CA LYS A 81 21.89 12.17 -6.80
C LYS A 81 20.66 13.06 -6.77
N ASN A 82 20.71 14.21 -7.44
CA ASN A 82 19.63 15.20 -7.42
C ASN A 82 18.35 14.65 -8.03
N LEU A 83 18.47 13.94 -9.16
CA LEU A 83 17.34 13.28 -9.80
C LEU A 83 16.78 12.16 -8.92
N THR A 84 17.65 11.38 -8.26
CA THR A 84 17.23 10.29 -7.36
C THR A 84 16.39 10.84 -6.20
N VAL A 85 16.87 11.87 -5.51
CA VAL A 85 16.14 12.50 -4.39
C VAL A 85 14.83 13.12 -4.89
N GLY A 86 14.84 13.82 -6.03
CA GLY A 86 13.64 14.40 -6.62
C GLY A 86 12.55 13.35 -6.90
N LEU A 87 12.93 12.20 -7.47
CA LEU A 87 12.01 11.10 -7.75
C LEU A 87 11.49 10.43 -6.47
N LEU A 88 12.32 10.25 -5.45
CA LEU A 88 11.90 9.72 -4.16
C LEU A 88 10.95 10.66 -3.43
N CYS A 89 11.20 11.97 -3.46
CA CYS A 89 10.29 12.97 -2.92
C CYS A 89 8.96 13.00 -3.68
N ALA A 90 8.98 12.87 -5.02
CA ALA A 90 7.77 12.78 -5.81
C ALA A 90 6.93 11.53 -5.44
N ALA A 91 7.57 10.37 -5.31
CA ALA A 91 6.90 9.14 -4.86
C ALA A 91 6.30 9.30 -3.45
N TRP A 92 7.05 9.88 -2.52
CA TRP A 92 6.58 10.14 -1.16
C TRP A 92 5.36 11.06 -1.15
N LEU A 93 5.36 12.15 -1.93
CA LEU A 93 4.23 13.07 -2.05
C LEU A 93 2.99 12.38 -2.62
N LEU A 94 3.15 11.56 -3.66
CA LEU A 94 2.05 10.80 -4.26
C LEU A 94 1.43 9.79 -3.26
N GLY A 95 2.27 9.10 -2.48
CA GLY A 95 1.82 8.24 -1.38
C GLY A 95 1.11 9.02 -0.27
N GLY A 96 1.56 10.24 0.04
CA GLY A 96 0.89 11.12 0.99
C GLY A 96 -0.49 11.58 0.51
N ILE A 97 -0.63 11.91 -0.78
CA ILE A 97 -1.93 12.27 -1.39
C ILE A 97 -2.89 11.07 -1.32
N PHE A 98 -2.39 9.86 -1.57
CA PHE A 98 -3.18 8.63 -1.42
C PHE A 98 -3.75 8.48 0.00
N LEU A 99 -2.89 8.61 1.03
CA LEU A 99 -3.34 8.51 2.42
C LEU A 99 -4.32 9.60 2.81
N PHE A 100 -4.10 10.83 2.33
CA PHE A 100 -5.01 11.94 2.57
C PHE A 100 -6.39 11.70 1.94
N ASN A 101 -6.44 11.25 0.68
CA ASN A 101 -7.69 10.89 0.04
C ASN A 101 -8.42 9.78 0.80
N LYS A 102 -7.69 8.77 1.29
CA LYS A 102 -8.26 7.69 2.09
C LYS A 102 -8.80 8.16 3.43
N TYR A 103 -8.06 9.04 4.10
CA TYR A 103 -8.50 9.65 5.34
C TYR A 103 -9.82 10.42 5.16
N LEU A 104 -9.98 11.16 4.06
CA LEU A 104 -11.23 11.85 3.75
C LEU A 104 -12.39 10.88 3.50
N GLU A 105 -12.15 9.80 2.75
CA GLU A 105 -13.15 8.76 2.48
C GLU A 105 -13.63 8.09 3.79
N TRP A 106 -12.68 7.70 4.65
CA TRP A 106 -12.97 7.10 5.95
C TRP A 106 -13.70 8.06 6.88
N SER A 107 -13.22 9.30 7.00
CA SER A 107 -13.85 10.33 7.85
C SER A 107 -15.27 10.65 7.38
N SER A 108 -15.49 10.68 6.06
CA SER A 108 -16.84 10.81 5.50
C SER A 108 -17.73 9.64 5.90
N LYS A 109 -17.29 8.39 5.74
CA LYS A 109 -18.07 7.19 6.11
C LYS A 109 -18.39 7.10 7.61
N ILE A 110 -17.43 7.44 8.46
CA ILE A 110 -17.63 7.50 9.92
C ILE A 110 -18.67 8.56 10.29
N ARG A 111 -18.64 9.74 9.64
CA ARG A 111 -19.66 10.79 9.84
C ARG A 111 -21.05 10.37 9.40
N HIS A 112 -21.17 9.46 8.43
CA HIS A 112 -22.45 8.88 8.00
C HIS A 112 -22.89 7.68 8.86
N GLY A 113 -22.24 7.43 10.02
CA GLY A 113 -22.62 6.36 10.94
C GLY A 113 -22.16 4.95 10.53
N ILE A 114 -21.35 4.83 9.47
CA ILE A 114 -20.83 3.56 8.96
C ILE A 114 -19.46 3.32 9.59
N TYR A 115 -19.44 2.76 10.81
CA TYR A 115 -18.22 2.31 11.48
C TYR A 115 -18.44 0.94 12.15
N PRO A 116 -17.36 0.15 12.37
CA PRO A 116 -17.46 -1.14 13.04
C PRO A 116 -18.18 -1.02 14.39
N ASN A 117 -19.22 -1.83 14.63
CA ASN A 117 -20.11 -1.76 15.81
C ASN A 117 -20.94 -0.48 15.98
N SER A 118 -21.19 0.32 14.94
CA SER A 118 -22.15 1.43 15.06
C SER A 118 -23.58 0.93 15.29
N PRO A 119 -24.48 1.73 15.90
CA PRO A 119 -25.88 1.34 16.10
C PRO A 119 -26.58 0.94 14.79
N ASP A 120 -26.27 1.63 13.70
CA ASP A 120 -26.82 1.37 12.36
C ASP A 120 -26.24 0.09 11.74
N MET A 121 -24.97 -0.25 12.02
CA MET A 121 -24.34 -1.50 11.56
C MET A 121 -24.69 -2.70 12.45
N ALA A 122 -25.01 -2.48 13.73
CA ALA A 122 -25.54 -3.52 14.63
C ALA A 122 -26.99 -3.89 14.26
N ALA A 123 -27.76 -2.94 13.70
CA ALA A 123 -29.09 -3.17 13.16
C ALA A 123 -29.09 -3.59 11.67
N ALA A 124 -27.96 -3.45 10.96
CA ALA A 124 -27.83 -3.83 9.56
C ALA A 124 -27.78 -5.35 9.36
N ALA A 125 -28.02 -5.79 8.12
CA ALA A 125 -27.85 -7.18 7.73
C ALA A 125 -26.41 -7.65 8.06
N PRO A 126 -26.22 -8.87 8.61
CA PRO A 126 -24.91 -9.36 9.02
C PRO A 126 -23.84 -9.27 7.91
N GLY A 127 -24.24 -9.43 6.64
CA GLY A 127 -23.34 -9.30 5.50
C GLY A 127 -22.79 -7.90 5.28
N ARG A 128 -23.56 -6.84 5.58
CA ARG A 128 -23.15 -5.44 5.37
C ARG A 128 -22.11 -5.01 6.41
N SER A 129 -22.31 -5.41 7.67
CA SER A 129 -21.36 -5.11 8.75
C SER A 129 -20.03 -5.83 8.52
N LEU A 130 -20.08 -7.10 8.13
CA LEU A 130 -18.88 -7.88 7.76
C LEU A 130 -18.13 -7.29 6.56
N PHE A 131 -18.83 -6.75 5.55
CA PHE A 131 -18.20 -6.08 4.42
C PHE A 131 -17.37 -4.86 4.86
N PHE A 132 -17.96 -3.99 5.69
CA PHE A 132 -17.26 -2.80 6.19
C PHE A 132 -16.13 -3.17 7.17
N ASP A 133 -16.30 -4.18 8.02
CA ASP A 133 -15.25 -4.66 8.91
C ASP A 133 -14.02 -5.16 8.12
N LEU A 134 -14.25 -6.00 7.10
CA LEU A 134 -13.19 -6.47 6.21
C LEU A 134 -12.57 -5.34 5.40
N TYR A 135 -13.38 -4.39 4.92
CA TYR A 135 -12.90 -3.19 4.24
C TYR A 135 -11.93 -2.40 5.13
N TYR A 136 -12.31 -2.08 6.37
CA TYR A 136 -11.46 -1.30 7.29
C TYR A 136 -10.19 -2.06 7.69
N ILE A 137 -10.27 -3.37 7.93
CA ILE A 137 -9.10 -4.18 8.27
C ILE A 137 -8.12 -4.25 7.09
N ILE A 138 -8.59 -4.62 5.90
CA ILE A 138 -7.72 -4.81 4.72
C ILE A 138 -7.13 -3.48 4.27
N THR A 139 -7.96 -2.43 4.12
CA THR A 139 -7.48 -1.12 3.68
C THR A 139 -6.67 -0.40 4.76
N GLY A 140 -6.97 -0.62 6.04
CA GLY A 140 -6.21 -0.07 7.15
C GLY A 140 -4.85 -0.71 7.33
N LEU A 141 -4.76 -2.04 7.24
CA LEU A 141 -3.50 -2.76 7.22
C LEU A 141 -2.65 -2.31 6.03
N HIS A 142 -3.23 -2.18 4.84
CA HIS A 142 -2.54 -1.64 3.68
C HIS A 142 -2.05 -0.21 3.90
N GLY A 143 -2.88 0.67 4.47
CA GLY A 143 -2.49 2.05 4.81
C GLY A 143 -1.32 2.11 5.79
N LEU A 144 -1.28 1.20 6.77
CA LEU A 144 -0.14 1.06 7.69
C LEU A 144 1.14 0.64 6.95
N HIS A 145 1.05 -0.33 6.04
CA HIS A 145 2.21 -0.76 5.24
C HIS A 145 2.73 0.39 4.37
N LEU A 146 1.84 1.17 3.78
CA LEU A 146 2.19 2.34 2.98
C LEU A 146 2.87 3.42 3.83
N LEU A 147 2.40 3.68 5.06
CA LEU A 147 3.08 4.58 6.01
C LEU A 147 4.51 4.11 6.33
N VAL A 148 4.70 2.81 6.59
CA VAL A 148 6.04 2.22 6.80
C VAL A 148 6.90 2.40 5.55
N GLY A 149 6.32 2.18 4.36
CA GLY A 149 7.00 2.40 3.09
C GLY A 149 7.44 3.85 2.91
N MET A 150 6.62 4.80 3.32
CA MET A 150 6.92 6.23 3.21
C MET A 150 8.09 6.60 4.11
N ILE A 151 8.13 6.05 5.33
CA ILE A 151 9.27 6.21 6.24
C ILE A 151 10.55 5.65 5.60
N LEU A 152 10.49 4.45 5.01
CA LEU A 152 11.64 3.86 4.32
C LEU A 152 12.11 4.71 3.14
N LEU A 153 11.21 5.26 2.32
CA LEU A 153 11.57 6.18 1.24
C LEU A 153 12.22 7.47 1.77
N SER A 154 11.72 8.04 2.86
CA SER A 154 12.34 9.20 3.50
C SER A 154 13.75 8.90 4.01
N VAL A 155 13.94 7.75 4.66
CA VAL A 155 15.27 7.31 5.11
C VAL A 155 16.21 7.13 3.91
N CYS A 156 15.75 6.50 2.83
CA CYS A 156 16.54 6.36 1.60
C CYS A 156 16.89 7.73 1.00
N ALA A 157 15.95 8.68 0.94
CA ALA A 157 16.20 10.02 0.41
C ALA A 157 17.29 10.75 1.23
N VAL A 158 17.22 10.69 2.57
CA VAL A 158 18.24 11.26 3.46
C VAL A 158 19.59 10.56 3.27
N MET A 159 19.61 9.23 3.19
CA MET A 159 20.85 8.47 2.99
C MET A 159 21.50 8.69 1.62
N VAL A 160 20.71 8.92 0.57
CA VAL A 160 21.21 9.38 -0.74
C VAL A 160 21.79 10.78 -0.62
N GLN A 161 21.13 11.68 0.13
CA GLN A 161 21.63 13.05 0.34
C GLN A 161 22.95 13.08 1.13
N MET A 162 23.12 12.18 2.10
CA MET A 162 24.34 11.97 2.87
C MET A 162 25.42 11.16 2.14
N GLU A 163 25.20 10.77 0.87
CA GLU A 163 26.15 9.97 0.07
C GLU A 163 26.51 8.62 0.71
N LYS A 164 25.62 8.10 1.56
CA LYS A 164 25.72 6.74 2.12
C LYS A 164 25.17 5.71 1.14
N ILE A 165 24.14 6.09 0.36
CA ILE A 165 23.62 5.31 -0.76
C ILE A 165 24.19 5.91 -2.05
N ASN A 166 25.15 5.20 -2.65
CA ASN A 166 25.79 5.56 -3.91
C ASN A 166 25.62 4.42 -4.92
N ALA A 167 26.07 4.61 -6.17
CA ALA A 167 26.00 3.62 -7.23
C ALA A 167 26.62 2.24 -6.88
N GLN A 168 27.49 2.18 -5.86
CA GLN A 168 28.11 0.95 -5.37
C GLN A 168 27.33 0.27 -4.22
N LYS A 169 26.45 1.00 -3.52
CA LYS A 169 25.70 0.55 -2.33
C LYS A 169 24.20 0.89 -2.45
N TYR A 170 23.59 0.54 -3.58
CA TYR A 170 22.17 0.81 -3.85
C TYR A 170 21.22 -0.30 -3.36
N ILE A 171 21.73 -1.37 -2.73
CA ILE A 171 20.92 -2.53 -2.29
C ILE A 171 19.80 -2.10 -1.34
N LEU A 172 20.07 -1.16 -0.43
CA LEU A 172 19.04 -0.65 0.49
C LEU A 172 17.90 0.07 -0.27
N LEU A 173 18.24 0.88 -1.27
CA LEU A 173 17.25 1.55 -2.11
C LEU A 173 16.47 0.55 -2.98
N GLU A 174 17.14 -0.47 -3.51
CA GLU A 174 16.50 -1.55 -4.28
C GLU A 174 15.53 -2.35 -3.41
N ASN A 175 15.93 -2.73 -2.20
CA ASN A 175 15.06 -3.43 -1.24
C ASN A 175 13.86 -2.56 -0.83
N SER A 176 14.08 -1.30 -0.44
CA SER A 176 12.99 -0.36 -0.15
C SER A 176 12.05 -0.17 -1.35
N GLY A 177 12.60 -0.16 -2.56
CA GLY A 177 11.80 -0.11 -3.80
C GLY A 177 10.94 -1.36 -3.99
N LEU A 178 11.50 -2.56 -3.79
CA LEU A 178 10.74 -3.81 -3.85
C LEU A 178 9.57 -3.84 -2.85
N TYR A 179 9.79 -3.33 -1.63
CA TYR A 179 8.70 -3.16 -0.65
C TYR A 179 7.61 -2.23 -1.15
N TRP A 180 7.98 -1.07 -1.70
CA TRP A 180 7.04 -0.10 -2.25
C TRP A 180 6.22 -0.68 -3.41
N HIS A 181 6.87 -1.42 -4.30
CA HIS A 181 6.20 -2.11 -5.41
C HIS A 181 5.24 -3.20 -4.93
N LEU A 182 5.57 -3.93 -3.84
CA LEU A 182 4.67 -4.92 -3.26
C LEU A 182 3.40 -4.24 -2.72
N ILE A 183 3.54 -3.12 -2.01
CA ILE A 183 2.39 -2.36 -1.49
C ILE A 183 1.47 -1.94 -2.64
N ASP A 184 2.04 -1.38 -3.71
CA ASP A 184 1.30 -1.00 -4.92
C ASP A 184 0.57 -2.20 -5.55
N LEU A 185 1.25 -3.34 -5.68
CA LEU A 185 0.66 -4.59 -6.19
C LEU A 185 -0.54 -5.04 -5.33
N ILE A 186 -0.42 -4.99 -4.00
CA ILE A 186 -1.54 -5.34 -3.09
C ILE A 186 -2.73 -4.41 -3.34
N TRP A 187 -2.49 -3.11 -3.53
CA TRP A 187 -3.56 -2.15 -3.83
C TRP A 187 -4.29 -2.45 -5.14
N ILE A 188 -3.54 -2.85 -6.17
CA ILE A 188 -4.11 -3.25 -7.47
C ILE A 188 -5.11 -4.40 -7.32
N PHE A 189 -4.96 -5.28 -6.32
CA PHE A 189 -5.95 -6.31 -6.01
C PHE A 189 -7.09 -5.81 -5.12
N ILE A 190 -6.81 -4.96 -4.14
CA ILE A 190 -7.82 -4.38 -3.24
C ILE A 190 -8.84 -3.55 -4.03
N PHE A 191 -8.38 -2.72 -4.97
CA PHE A 191 -9.25 -1.79 -5.70
C PHE A 191 -10.38 -2.52 -6.45
N PRO A 192 -10.13 -3.50 -7.35
CA PRO A 192 -11.20 -4.20 -8.03
C PRO A 192 -12.12 -4.98 -7.08
N LEU A 193 -11.54 -5.59 -6.05
CA LEU A 193 -12.24 -6.45 -5.12
C LEU A 193 -13.29 -5.71 -4.27
N PHE A 194 -13.04 -4.44 -3.93
CA PHE A 194 -13.99 -3.61 -3.17
C PHE A 194 -14.77 -2.60 -4.03
N TYR A 195 -14.22 -2.12 -5.14
CA TYR A 195 -14.80 -1.00 -5.92
C TYR A 195 -15.38 -1.41 -7.28
N LEU A 196 -14.96 -2.52 -7.90
CA LEU A 196 -15.40 -2.89 -9.27
C LEU A 196 -16.26 -4.16 -9.33
N ILE A 197 -15.94 -5.18 -8.54
CA ILE A 197 -16.62 -6.49 -8.58
C ILE A 197 -17.99 -6.45 -7.87
N VAL A 198 -18.25 -5.37 -7.13
CA VAL A 198 -19.29 -5.27 -6.11
C VAL A 198 -20.31 -4.20 -6.48
#